data_AF-A0A368EYX3-F1
#
_entry.id   AF-A0A368EYX3-F1
#
_cell.length_a   1.000
_cell.length_b   1.000
_cell.length_c   1.000
_cell.angle_alpha   90.00
_cell.angle_beta   90.00
_cell.angle_gamma   90.00
#
_symmetry.space_group_name_H-M   'P 1'
#
loop_
_entity.id
_entity.type
_entity.pdbx_description
1 polymer ?
#
loop_
_entity_poly.entity_id
_entity_poly.type
_entity_poly.pdbx_seq_one_letter_code
_entity_poly.pdbx_strand_id
1 'polypeptide(L)'
;MENLFTENSSARCTRSGCEFIDWGPELRSAVRELWADGGIRKAYSMKNSFHISESAEYFFNELDRISKKNYKPSLLDILHTRVPTSGVVQFYFTMKGINFEVFDVGGQRSERRKWIHCFDNVNAVIYVAAISEYDQVLREDNKTVSFFTLVIRNSLDASTLV
;
A
#
# COMPACT_ATOMS: atom_id res chain seq x y z
N MET A 1 -1.08 21.30 -17.11
CA MET A 1 -1.00 19.93 -16.57
C MET A 1 -0.16 19.93 -15.27
N GLU A 2 -0.40 20.91 -14.38
CA GLU A 2 0.44 21.14 -13.18
C GLU A 2 -0.36 21.36 -11.88
N ASN A 3 -1.71 21.27 -11.90
CA ASN A 3 -2.54 21.67 -10.76
C ASN A 3 -3.50 20.56 -10.28
N LEU A 4 -2.99 19.38 -9.91
CA LEU A 4 -3.80 18.32 -9.30
C LEU A 4 -3.20 17.69 -8.03
N PHE A 5 -2.11 18.24 -7.48
CA PHE A 5 -1.47 17.69 -6.28
C PHE A 5 -1.63 18.55 -5.01
N THR A 6 -2.40 19.64 -5.03
CA THR A 6 -2.48 20.53 -3.86
C THR A 6 -3.55 20.21 -2.84
N GLU A 7 -4.53 19.34 -3.11
CA GLU A 7 -5.55 18.99 -2.10
C GLU A 7 -5.93 17.52 -2.22
N ASN A 8 -5.97 16.81 -1.09
CA ASN A 8 -6.27 15.37 -0.92
C ASN A 8 -5.12 14.35 -1.00
N SER A 9 -3.92 14.68 -0.49
CA SER A 9 -3.12 13.64 0.15
C SER A 9 -3.64 13.45 1.57
N SER A 10 -4.25 12.30 1.82
CA SER A 10 -4.65 11.85 3.15
C SER A 10 -3.41 11.52 3.99
N ALA A 11 -2.64 12.55 4.34
CA ALA A 11 -1.81 12.53 5.51
C ALA A 11 -2.75 12.43 6.72
N ARG A 12 -3.11 11.20 7.11
CA ARG A 12 -3.59 10.95 8.46
C ARG A 12 -2.39 11.11 9.39
N CYS A 13 -2.05 12.37 9.65
CA CYS A 13 -1.27 12.78 10.81
C CYS A 13 -2.12 12.33 12.02
N THR A 14 -1.71 11.24 12.65
CA THR A 14 -2.33 10.80 13.90
C THR A 14 -2.19 11.93 14.91
N ARG A 15 -3.19 12.13 15.78
CA ARG A 15 -3.19 13.16 16.84
C ARG A 15 -2.05 13.04 17.86
N SER A 16 -1.20 12.02 17.72
CA SER A 16 0.10 11.88 18.36
C SER A 16 1.12 12.13 17.26
N GLY A 17 1.89 13.23 17.36
CA GLY A 17 2.69 13.81 16.30
C GLY A 17 3.46 12.81 15.43
N CYS A 18 3.62 13.15 14.15
CA CYS A 18 4.57 12.48 13.28
C CYS A 18 5.97 12.70 13.87
N GLU A 19 6.42 11.81 14.74
CA GLU A 19 7.81 11.75 15.17
C GLU A 19 8.61 11.38 13.93
N PHE A 20 9.20 12.40 13.30
CA PHE A 20 10.25 12.19 12.33
C PHE A 20 11.38 11.47 13.07
N ILE A 21 11.51 10.16 12.82
CA ILE A 21 12.70 9.42 13.22
C ILE A 21 13.86 10.07 12.47
N ASP A 22 14.73 10.76 13.18
CA ASP A 22 15.97 11.25 12.59
C ASP A 22 16.82 10.02 12.24
N TRP A 23 17.08 9.84 10.94
CA TRP A 23 18.01 8.83 10.45
C TRP A 23 19.46 9.29 10.72
N GLY A 24 19.74 9.56 11.99
CA GLY A 24 21.06 9.95 12.45
C GLY A 24 22.14 9.02 11.90
N PRO A 25 23.38 9.52 11.73
CA PRO A 25 24.45 8.76 11.08
C PRO A 25 24.68 7.40 11.73
N GLU A 26 24.51 7.31 13.05
CA GLU A 26 24.62 6.07 13.82
C GLU A 26 23.56 5.03 13.45
N LEU A 27 22.28 5.42 13.44
CA LEU A 27 21.18 4.52 13.08
C LEU A 27 21.31 4.03 11.64
N ARG A 28 21.66 4.94 10.72
CA ARG A 28 21.91 4.59 9.32
C ARG A 28 23.05 3.58 9.19
N SER A 29 24.18 3.79 9.88
CA SER A 29 25.30 2.85 9.83
C SER A 29 24.91 1.49 10.40
N ALA A 30 24.26 1.47 11.56
CA ALA A 30 23.82 0.26 12.21
C ALA A 30 22.88 -0.58 11.33
N VAL A 31 21.89 0.05 10.70
CA VAL A 31 20.97 -0.66 9.79
C VAL A 31 21.70 -1.17 8.53
N ARG A 32 22.65 -0.39 7.99
CA ARG A 32 23.45 -0.83 6.85
C ARG A 32 24.32 -2.05 7.20
N GLU A 33 25.00 -2.01 8.34
CA GLU A 33 25.86 -3.09 8.82
C GLU A 33 25.05 -4.36 9.10
N LEU A 34 23.89 -4.22 9.75
CA LEU A 34 22.96 -5.34 9.94
C LEU A 34 22.47 -5.91 8.61
N TRP A 35 22.15 -5.07 7.63
CA TRP A 35 21.71 -5.56 6.33
C TRP A 35 22.80 -6.26 5.53
N ALA A 36 24.06 -5.85 5.71
CA ALA A 36 25.22 -6.49 5.10
C ALA A 36 25.63 -7.80 5.79
N ASP A 37 25.16 -8.06 7.02
CA ASP A 37 25.48 -9.26 7.77
C ASP A 37 24.94 -10.53 7.08
N GLY A 38 25.80 -11.55 6.95
CA GLY A 38 25.45 -12.81 6.31
C GLY A 38 24.36 -13.60 7.07
N GLY A 39 24.31 -13.48 8.39
CA GLY A 39 23.27 -14.08 9.22
C GLY A 39 21.91 -13.44 8.98
N ILE A 40 21.84 -12.11 8.93
CA ILE A 40 20.63 -11.35 8.60
C ILE A 40 20.16 -11.65 7.17
N ARG A 41 21.07 -11.67 6.18
CA ARG A 41 20.73 -12.03 4.80
C ARG A 41 20.18 -13.46 4.70
N LYS A 42 20.74 -14.40 5.47
CA LYS A 42 20.22 -15.78 5.56
C LYS A 42 18.85 -15.81 6.24
N ALA A 43 18.63 -15.08 7.32
CA ALA A 43 17.32 -14.97 7.95
C ALA A 43 16.28 -14.39 6.99
N TYR A 44 16.64 -13.35 6.22
CA TYR A 44 15.79 -12.75 5.20
C TYR A 44 15.45 -13.72 4.06
N SER A 45 16.33 -14.66 3.68
CA SER A 45 15.97 -15.70 2.70
C SER A 45 14.85 -16.65 3.16
N MET A 46 14.61 -16.73 4.47
CA MET A 46 13.51 -17.47 5.09
C MET A 46 12.32 -16.55 5.41
N LYS A 47 12.21 -15.38 4.74
CA LYS A 47 11.18 -14.37 5.01
C LYS A 47 9.76 -14.89 4.94
N ASN A 48 9.48 -15.95 4.20
CA ASN A 48 8.16 -16.60 4.15
C ASN A 48 7.71 -17.16 5.52
N SER A 49 8.67 -17.49 6.39
CA SER A 49 8.41 -17.97 7.76
C SER A 49 8.11 -16.84 8.75
N PHE A 50 8.25 -15.58 8.34
CA PHE A 50 8.15 -14.40 9.20
C PHE A 50 7.28 -13.30 8.54
N HIS A 51 6.74 -12.38 9.35
CA HIS A 51 5.99 -11.23 8.82
C HIS A 51 6.92 -10.07 8.46
N ILE A 52 7.75 -10.26 7.43
CA ILE A 52 8.67 -9.22 6.91
C ILE A 52 8.01 -8.52 5.72
N SER A 53 8.16 -7.19 5.63
CA SER A 53 7.67 -6.42 4.48
C SER A 53 8.38 -6.85 3.19
N GLU A 54 7.62 -7.09 2.11
CA GLU A 54 8.19 -7.45 0.81
C GLU A 54 9.15 -6.37 0.28
N SER A 55 8.80 -5.10 0.50
CA SER A 55 9.62 -3.94 0.11
C SER A 55 10.85 -3.70 1.01
N ALA A 56 11.08 -4.52 2.03
CA ALA A 56 12.18 -4.32 2.97
C ALA A 56 13.55 -4.28 2.26
N GLU A 57 13.79 -5.21 1.33
CA GLU A 57 15.06 -5.26 0.57
C GLU A 57 15.27 -4.00 -0.27
N TYR A 58 14.22 -3.50 -0.93
CA TYR A 58 14.26 -2.25 -1.69
C TYR A 58 14.70 -1.08 -0.78
N PHE A 59 14.04 -0.88 0.36
CA PHE A 59 14.34 0.23 1.25
C PHE A 59 15.71 0.10 1.94
N PHE A 60 16.14 -1.12 2.31
CA PHE A 60 17.46 -1.32 2.90
C PHE A 60 18.59 -1.09 1.89
N ASN A 61 18.39 -1.42 0.61
CA ASN A 61 19.34 -1.10 -0.45
C ASN A 61 19.39 0.41 -0.73
N GLU A 62 18.26 1.10 -0.61
CA GLU A 62 18.14 2.55 -0.84
C GLU A 62 18.40 3.42 0.41
N LEU A 63 18.90 2.81 1.50
CA LEU A 63 19.06 3.45 2.82
C LEU A 63 19.81 4.79 2.73
N ASP A 64 20.81 4.88 1.87
CA ASP A 64 21.65 6.06 1.67
C ASP A 64 20.93 7.24 1.06
N ARG A 65 19.92 6.97 0.23
CA ARG A 65 19.09 7.98 -0.41
C ARG A 65 17.96 8.41 0.51
N ILE A 66 17.29 7.45 1.17
CA ILE A 66 16.13 7.71 2.02
C ILE A 66 16.49 8.36 3.37
N SER A 67 17.72 8.17 3.86
CA SER A 67 18.21 8.79 5.11
C SER A 67 18.71 10.23 4.96
N LYS A 68 18.67 10.81 3.74
CA LYS A 68 19.09 12.20 3.54
C LYS A 68 18.08 13.17 4.15
N LYS A 69 18.57 14.25 4.78
CA LYS A 69 17.71 15.29 5.39
C LYS A 69 16.72 15.93 4.42
N ASN A 70 17.07 15.99 3.13
CA ASN A 70 16.24 16.55 2.06
C ASN A 70 15.62 15.46 1.18
N TYR A 71 15.49 14.23 1.68
CA TYR A 71 14.86 13.14 0.97
C TYR A 71 13.45 13.52 0.51
N LYS A 72 13.19 13.29 -0.78
CA LYS A 72 11.86 13.36 -1.39
C LYS A 72 11.54 11.98 -1.96
N PRO A 73 10.42 11.37 -1.56
CA PRO A 73 10.00 10.09 -2.11
C PRO A 73 9.88 10.16 -3.63
N SER A 74 10.52 9.21 -4.31
CA SER A 74 10.30 8.94 -5.72
C SER A 74 8.96 8.23 -5.90
N LEU A 75 8.48 8.18 -7.14
CA LEU A 75 7.29 7.39 -7.47
C LEU A 75 7.46 5.92 -7.06
N LEU A 76 8.66 5.37 -7.24
CA LEU A 76 8.97 3.99 -6.86
C LEU A 76 8.91 3.78 -5.34
N ASP A 77 9.37 4.75 -4.54
CA ASP A 77 9.23 4.69 -3.07
C ASP A 77 7.77 4.68 -2.65
N ILE A 78 6.95 5.52 -3.29
CA ILE A 78 5.51 5.59 -3.03
C ILE A 78 4.86 4.24 -3.35
N LEU A 79 5.18 3.65 -4.50
CA LEU A 79 4.65 2.34 -4.91
C LEU A 79 5.08 1.20 -3.98
N HIS A 80 6.31 1.23 -3.44
CA HIS A 80 6.80 0.24 -2.49
C HIS A 80 6.30 0.45 -1.06
N THR A 81 5.77 1.63 -0.74
CA THR A 81 5.28 1.93 0.61
C THR A 81 3.95 1.22 0.85
N ARG A 82 3.92 0.37 1.88
CA ARG A 82 2.70 -0.32 2.30
C ARG A 82 2.02 0.46 3.42
N VAL A 83 0.98 1.21 3.07
CA VAL A 83 0.05 1.81 4.05
C VAL A 83 -1.26 1.04 3.98
N PRO A 84 -1.68 0.37 5.07
CA PRO A 84 -2.96 -0.34 5.05
C PRO A 84 -4.12 0.64 4.86
N THR A 85 -4.96 0.40 3.85
CA THR A 85 -6.22 1.12 3.68
C THR A 85 -7.15 0.82 4.86
N SER A 86 -7.64 1.88 5.51
CA SER A 86 -8.68 1.78 6.54
C SER A 86 -9.91 2.59 6.11
N GLY A 87 -11.06 1.92 6.10
CA GLY A 87 -12.30 2.43 5.56
C GLY A 87 -12.42 2.22 4.05
N VAL A 88 -13.22 3.10 3.45
CA VAL A 88 -13.49 3.16 2.01
C VAL A 88 -12.90 4.46 1.50
N VAL A 89 -12.02 4.35 0.52
CA VAL A 89 -11.43 5.50 -0.18
C VAL A 89 -12.01 5.54 -1.58
N GLN A 90 -12.49 6.71 -1.97
CA GLN A 90 -13.13 6.91 -3.25
C GLN A 90 -12.29 7.85 -4.12
N PHE A 91 -12.13 7.52 -5.39
CA PHE A 91 -11.47 8.39 -6.36
C PHE A 91 -12.21 8.42 -7.70
N TYR A 92 -12.16 9.59 -8.34
CA TYR A 92 -12.84 9.85 -9.61
C TYR A 92 -11.81 10.19 -10.67
N PHE A 93 -11.95 9.63 -11.87
CA PHE A 93 -11.13 10.01 -13.01
C PHE A 93 -11.87 9.80 -14.33
N THR A 94 -11.51 10.59 -15.34
CA THR A 94 -12.06 10.46 -16.69
C THR A 94 -11.02 9.83 -17.60
N MET A 95 -11.39 8.77 -18.32
CA MET A 95 -10.54 8.12 -19.30
C MET A 95 -11.32 7.89 -20.59
N LYS A 96 -10.78 8.37 -21.72
CA LYS A 96 -11.44 8.29 -23.05
C LYS A 96 -12.88 8.85 -23.06
N GLY A 97 -13.13 9.91 -22.28
CA GLY A 97 -14.46 10.53 -22.15
C GLY A 97 -15.44 9.80 -21.22
N ILE A 98 -15.00 8.72 -20.56
CA ILE A 98 -15.81 7.93 -19.63
C ILE A 98 -15.38 8.25 -18.20
N ASN A 99 -16.35 8.52 -17.32
CA ASN A 99 -16.11 8.86 -15.91
C ASN A 99 -16.12 7.60 -15.04
N PHE A 100 -14.98 7.32 -14.40
CA PHE A 100 -14.82 6.23 -13.46
C PHE A 100 -14.89 6.73 -12.03
N GLU A 101 -15.60 5.98 -11.20
CA GLU A 101 -15.72 6.14 -9.76
C GLU A 101 -15.22 4.85 -9.12
N VAL A 102 -14.05 4.89 -8.48
CA VAL A 102 -13.43 3.69 -7.93
C VAL A 102 -13.40 3.77 -6.41
N PHE A 103 -13.70 2.63 -5.79
CA PHE A 103 -13.73 2.44 -4.36
C PHE A 103 -12.63 1.45 -3.97
N ASP A 104 -11.58 1.97 -3.32
CA ASP A 104 -10.58 1.18 -2.61
C ASP A 104 -11.06 0.88 -1.19
N VAL A 105 -11.21 -0.41 -0.87
CA VAL A 105 -11.75 -0.85 0.40
C VAL A 105 -10.71 -1.72 1.10
N GLY A 106 -10.46 -1.46 2.38
CA GLY A 106 -9.52 -2.25 3.17
C GLY A 106 -9.85 -3.75 3.12
N GLY A 107 -8.85 -4.58 2.77
CA GLY A 107 -9.02 -6.04 2.69
C GLY A 107 -8.78 -6.81 4.00
N GLN A 108 -8.34 -6.11 5.05
CA GLN A 108 -8.18 -6.67 6.40
C GLN A 108 -9.52 -7.18 6.94
N ARG A 109 -9.50 -8.23 7.77
CA ARG A 109 -10.72 -8.86 8.27
C ARG A 109 -11.65 -7.91 9.02
N SER A 110 -11.08 -6.97 9.77
CA SER A 110 -11.82 -5.92 10.48
C SER A 110 -12.54 -4.95 9.53
N GLU A 111 -12.00 -4.76 8.32
CA GLU A 111 -12.49 -3.83 7.31
C GLU A 111 -13.54 -4.46 6.38
N ARG A 112 -13.52 -5.80 6.20
CA ARG A 112 -14.42 -6.53 5.29
C ARG A 112 -15.91 -6.31 5.54
N ARG A 113 -16.31 -6.02 6.79
CA ARG A 113 -17.72 -5.70 7.11
C ARG A 113 -18.23 -4.45 6.37
N LYS A 114 -17.33 -3.56 5.95
CA LYS A 114 -17.67 -2.31 5.24
C LYS A 114 -17.93 -2.53 3.74
N TRP A 115 -17.50 -3.66 3.18
CA TRP A 115 -17.60 -3.94 1.74
C TRP A 115 -19.04 -3.91 1.24
N ILE A 116 -20.00 -4.35 2.06
CA ILE A 116 -21.42 -4.37 1.71
C ILE A 116 -21.96 -2.98 1.31
N HIS A 117 -21.37 -1.91 1.83
CA HIS A 117 -21.76 -0.54 1.50
C HIS A 117 -21.21 -0.05 0.16
N CYS A 118 -20.26 -0.77 -0.43
CA CYS A 118 -19.58 -0.39 -1.68
C CYS A 118 -20.09 -1.18 -2.89
N PHE A 119 -20.93 -2.19 -2.69
CA PHE A 119 -21.41 -3.08 -3.75
C PHE A 119 -22.74 -2.65 -4.38
N ASP A 120 -23.29 -1.51 -3.98
CA ASP A 120 -24.52 -0.99 -4.58
C ASP A 120 -24.24 -0.36 -5.95
N ASN A 121 -24.97 -0.79 -6.98
CA ASN A 121 -24.89 -0.26 -8.34
C ASN A 121 -23.49 -0.23 -8.97
N VAL A 122 -22.67 -1.24 -8.71
CA VAL A 122 -21.32 -1.37 -9.28
C VAL A 122 -21.35 -1.99 -10.68
N ASN A 123 -20.48 -1.51 -11.57
CA ASN A 123 -20.38 -2.05 -12.92
C ASN A 123 -19.39 -3.21 -13.00
N ALA A 124 -18.34 -3.19 -12.17
CA ALA A 124 -17.31 -4.21 -12.16
C ALA A 124 -16.63 -4.35 -10.79
N VAL A 125 -16.06 -5.52 -10.54
CA VAL A 125 -15.21 -5.78 -9.37
C VAL A 125 -13.84 -6.23 -9.86
N ILE A 126 -12.78 -5.59 -9.36
CA ILE A 126 -11.40 -6.02 -9.58
C ILE A 126 -10.93 -6.76 -8.33
N TYR A 127 -10.79 -8.06 -8.45
CA TYR A 127 -10.26 -8.89 -7.36
C TYR A 127 -8.75 -9.08 -7.53
N VAL A 128 -7.97 -8.76 -6.48
CA VAL A 128 -6.50 -8.81 -6.51
C VAL A 128 -6.00 -9.89 -5.57
N ALA A 129 -5.30 -10.87 -6.13
CA ALA A 129 -4.70 -11.97 -5.38
C ALA A 129 -3.16 -11.86 -5.42
N ALA A 130 -2.52 -11.91 -4.25
CA ALA A 130 -1.07 -11.94 -4.14
C ALA A 130 -0.57 -13.37 -4.37
N ILE A 131 -0.20 -13.69 -5.61
CA ILE A 131 0.27 -15.04 -5.99
C ILE A 131 1.60 -15.37 -5.31
N SER A 132 2.45 -14.36 -5.06
CA SER A 132 3.73 -14.52 -4.36
C SER A 132 3.59 -14.92 -2.89
N GLU A 133 2.42 -14.73 -2.28
CA GLU A 133 2.15 -15.04 -0.87
C GLU A 133 1.62 -16.48 -0.68
N TYR A 134 1.82 -17.39 -1.66
CA TYR A 134 1.28 -18.77 -1.61
C TYR A 134 1.78 -19.61 -0.43
N ASP A 135 2.99 -19.33 0.06
CA ASP A 135 3.62 -19.99 1.20
C ASP A 135 3.61 -19.11 2.46
N GLN A 136 2.83 -18.02 2.45
CA GLN A 136 2.67 -17.10 3.55
C GLN A 136 1.28 -17.19 4.18
N VAL A 137 1.20 -16.79 5.44
CA VAL A 137 -0.05 -16.75 6.21
C VAL A 137 -0.39 -15.32 6.60
N LEU A 138 -1.68 -15.02 6.76
CA LEU A 138 -2.17 -13.74 7.24
C LEU A 138 -1.66 -13.46 8.65
N ARG A 139 -1.18 -12.24 8.90
CA ARG A 139 -0.75 -11.78 10.23
C ARG A 139 -1.86 -11.86 11.29
N GLU A 140 -3.12 -11.78 10.86
CA GLU A 140 -4.31 -11.75 11.73
C GLU A 140 -4.58 -13.10 12.42
N ASP A 141 -4.20 -14.22 11.79
CA ASP A 141 -4.48 -15.56 12.35
C ASP A 141 -3.38 -16.60 12.16
N ASN A 142 -2.32 -16.27 11.42
CA ASN A 142 -1.22 -17.16 11.05
C ASN A 142 -1.68 -18.48 10.41
N LYS A 143 -2.83 -18.49 9.72
CA LYS A 143 -3.43 -19.70 9.16
C LYS A 143 -3.96 -19.53 7.74
N THR A 144 -4.48 -18.36 7.40
CA THR A 144 -5.21 -18.16 6.12
C THR A 144 -4.35 -17.41 5.11
N VAL A 145 -4.55 -17.62 3.80
CA VAL A 145 -3.86 -16.89 2.72
C VAL A 145 -4.55 -15.53 2.46
N SER A 146 -3.78 -14.54 2.01
CA SER A 146 -4.16 -13.14 1.84
C SER A 146 -4.86 -12.84 0.51
N PHE A 147 -5.85 -11.95 0.54
CA PHE A 147 -6.54 -11.43 -0.65
C PHE A 147 -7.02 -9.99 -0.43
N PHE A 148 -7.07 -9.18 -1.50
CA PHE A 148 -7.61 -7.81 -1.48
C PHE A 148 -8.59 -7.59 -2.64
N THR A 149 -9.60 -6.74 -2.44
CA THR A 149 -10.63 -6.46 -3.45
C THR A 149 -10.75 -4.97 -3.68
N LEU A 150 -10.81 -4.57 -4.96
CA LEU A 150 -11.10 -3.22 -5.43
C LEU A 150 -12.45 -3.23 -6.16
N VAL A 151 -13.29 -2.22 -5.93
CA VAL A 151 -14.63 -2.15 -6.52
C VAL A 151 -14.73 -0.96 -7.45
N ILE A 152 -15.28 -1.15 -8.66
CA ILE A 152 -15.35 -0.10 -9.69
C ILE A 152 -16.79 0.16 -10.10
N ARG A 153 -17.13 1.44 -10.09
CA ARG A 153 -18.35 2.00 -10.67
C ARG A 153 -17.98 2.96 -11.80
N ASN A 154 -18.88 3.09 -12.75
CA ASN A 154 -18.78 3.98 -13.89
C ASN A 154 -20.08 4.76 -13.97
N SER A 155 -20.03 6.04 -14.32
CA SER A 155 -21.23 6.87 -14.46
C SER A 155 -22.00 6.61 -15.76
N LEU A 156 -21.77 5.49 -16.44
CA LEU A 156 -22.59 5.10 -17.57
C LEU A 156 -23.98 4.71 -17.07
N ASP A 157 -24.90 5.68 -17.11
CA ASP A 157 -26.32 5.37 -17.13
C ASP A 157 -26.57 4.39 -18.29
N ALA A 158 -27.34 3.34 -18.00
CA ALA A 158 -27.73 2.30 -18.96
C ALA A 158 -28.47 2.84 -20.20
N SER A 159 -28.72 4.14 -20.28
CA SER A 159 -29.32 4.86 -21.40
C SER A 159 -28.35 5.19 -22.55
N THR A 160 -27.04 4.95 -22.42
CA THR A 160 -26.05 5.28 -23.47
C THR A 160 -25.59 4.06 -24.29
N LEU A 161 -26.19 2.89 -24.08
CA LEU A 161 -25.87 1.64 -24.80
C LEU A 161 -27.02 1.14 -25.70
N VAL A 162 -27.86 2.05 -26.21
CA VAL A 162 -28.86 1.75 -27.26
C VAL A 162 -28.67 2.68 -28.44
#